data_AF-A0A2T7NP20-F1
#
_entry.id   AF-A0A2T7NP20-F1
#
_cell.length_a   1.000
_cell.length_b   1.000
_cell.length_c   1.000
_cell.angle_alpha   90.00
_cell.angle_beta   90.00
_cell.angle_gamma   90.00
#
_symmetry.space_group_name_H-M   'P 1'
#
loop_
_entity.id
_entity.type
_entity.pdbx_description
1 polymer ?
#
loop_
_entity_poly.entity_id
_entity_poly.type
_entity_poly.pdbx_seq_one_letter_code
_entity_poly.pdbx_strand_id
1 'polypeptide(L)'
;MENVSAYHSNATLKAVDAVFIILTNITSFTSIVCCLAVIAFYWKWPHLRTTPRKLLLHLCLANFVQCFGSMLQALTYFQSLKFPDERDLICESAASISVMGQVASAMWTCAITVHLFIAITLRAVDLADKLVIIFYIFGWGVPLMVAISAGIADVYGYDITDILYFDHPTVCWISDKVTNKLDWYLITIEGWVIATYFITTLLFNVINFSVICKAFGDNAQGLANFLLFCFTTIQIRLRMYRAARMCFSCFGLWCRKQRRRLADDKWLPRPIVRMRVMKTAKRRSVDGSDLDISGISLDLPTQEELDEIIKHTEDEVLFQR
;
A
#
# COMPACT_ATOMS: atom_id res chain seq x y z
N MET A 1 -11.09 33.10 45.13
CA MET A 1 -9.62 33.19 45.01
C MET A 1 -8.89 32.45 46.13
N GLU A 2 -9.40 32.39 47.37
CA GLU A 2 -8.77 31.61 48.47
C GLU A 2 -8.69 30.08 48.26
N ASN A 3 -9.57 29.49 47.43
CA ASN A 3 -9.55 28.06 47.16
C ASN A 3 -8.48 27.61 46.15
N VAL A 4 -7.87 28.55 45.39
CA VAL A 4 -6.84 28.21 44.38
C VAL A 4 -5.48 28.02 45.06
N SER A 5 -5.20 28.80 46.11
CA SER A 5 -3.94 28.74 46.86
C SER A 5 -3.74 27.44 47.65
N ALA A 6 -4.83 26.78 48.09
CA ALA A 6 -4.74 25.48 48.78
C ALA A 6 -4.52 24.29 47.82
N TYR A 7 -4.83 24.47 46.53
CA TYR A 7 -4.62 23.44 45.49
C TYR A 7 -3.13 23.28 45.13
N HIS A 8 -2.33 24.34 45.30
CA HIS A 8 -0.90 24.38 44.95
C HIS A 8 -0.01 23.36 45.69
N SER A 9 -0.44 22.79 46.83
CA SER A 9 0.43 21.93 47.64
C SER A 9 0.17 20.42 47.50
N ASN A 10 -0.92 19.99 46.85
CA ASN A 10 -1.36 18.58 46.87
C ASN A 10 -1.65 17.95 45.49
N ALA A 11 -1.47 18.68 44.38
CA ALA A 11 -1.63 18.10 43.04
C ALA A 11 -0.54 17.03 42.82
N THR A 12 -0.92 15.77 43.00
CA THR A 12 -0.03 14.62 42.89
C THR A 12 -0.33 13.88 41.59
N LEU A 13 0.71 13.60 40.81
CA LEU A 13 0.59 12.85 39.56
C LEU A 13 -0.06 11.48 39.86
N LYS A 14 -1.25 11.23 39.33
CA LYS A 14 -1.91 9.93 39.51
C LYS A 14 -1.14 8.87 38.72
N ALA A 15 -1.21 7.61 39.17
CA ALA A 15 -0.52 6.51 38.49
C ALA A 15 -0.98 6.34 37.02
N VAL A 16 -2.25 6.61 36.74
CA VAL A 16 -2.83 6.54 35.37
C VAL A 16 -2.17 7.57 34.45
N ASP A 17 -1.99 8.79 34.95
CA ASP A 17 -1.36 9.91 34.25
C ASP A 17 0.11 9.62 33.94
N ALA A 18 0.83 9.09 34.92
CA ALA A 18 2.22 8.64 34.74
C ALA A 18 2.34 7.55 33.66
N VAL A 19 1.44 6.56 33.68
CA VAL A 19 1.39 5.51 32.66
C VAL A 19 1.13 6.09 31.28
N PHE A 20 0.18 7.02 31.15
CA PHE A 20 -0.12 7.68 29.87
C PHE A 20 1.10 8.41 29.30
N ILE A 21 1.81 9.19 30.11
CA ILE A 21 3.03 9.91 29.69
C ILE A 21 4.12 8.93 29.27
N ILE A 22 4.36 7.88 30.07
CA ILE A 22 5.40 6.88 29.78
C ILE A 22 5.10 6.16 28.46
N LEU A 23 3.86 5.69 28.28
CA LEU A 23 3.44 5.01 27.05
C LEU A 23 3.55 5.93 25.83
N THR A 24 3.08 7.16 25.94
CA THR A 24 3.16 8.15 24.85
C THR A 24 4.62 8.43 24.47
N ASN A 25 5.53 8.58 25.44
CA ASN A 25 6.95 8.81 25.15
C ASN A 25 7.63 7.59 24.54
N ILE A 26 7.40 6.38 25.07
CA ILE A 26 7.99 5.15 24.52
C ILE A 26 7.51 4.93 23.09
N THR A 27 6.21 5.02 22.85
CA THR A 27 5.63 4.82 21.51
C THR A 27 6.09 5.88 20.53
N SER A 28 6.15 7.15 20.93
CA SER A 28 6.66 8.25 20.09
C SER A 28 8.14 8.07 19.78
N PHE A 29 8.96 7.71 20.76
CA PHE A 29 10.39 7.47 20.55
C PHE A 29 10.65 6.29 19.61
N THR A 30 10.00 5.16 19.85
CA THR A 30 10.10 3.99 18.96
C THR A 30 9.66 4.35 17.54
N SER A 31 8.57 5.10 17.39
CA SER A 31 8.07 5.53 16.08
C SER A 31 9.04 6.47 15.37
N ILE A 32 9.67 7.40 16.08
CA ILE A 32 10.72 8.27 15.54
C ILE A 32 11.90 7.44 15.03
N VAL A 33 12.41 6.50 15.83
CA VAL A 33 13.51 5.61 15.43
C VAL A 33 13.13 4.80 14.19
N CYS A 34 11.91 4.26 14.14
CA CYS A 34 11.41 3.54 12.96
C CYS A 34 11.34 4.45 11.72
N CYS A 35 10.83 5.68 11.85
CA CYS A 35 10.75 6.63 10.74
C CYS A 35 12.14 7.00 10.22
N LEU A 36 13.09 7.27 11.13
CA LEU A 36 14.48 7.56 10.77
C LEU A 36 15.15 6.38 10.05
N ALA A 37 14.89 5.14 10.49
CA ALA A 37 15.39 3.94 9.84
C ALA A 37 14.83 3.79 8.42
N VAL A 38 13.53 4.05 8.21
CA VAL A 38 12.91 4.01 6.88
C VAL A 38 13.50 5.08 5.96
N ILE A 39 13.69 6.30 6.46
CA ILE A 39 14.31 7.40 5.70
C ILE A 39 15.76 7.05 5.31
N ALA A 40 16.55 6.53 6.26
CA ALA A 40 17.92 6.11 6.01
C ALA A 40 17.99 4.98 4.98
N PHE A 41 17.10 3.99 5.07
CA PHE A 41 16.99 2.90 4.09
C PHE A 41 16.64 3.44 2.70
N TYR A 42 15.65 4.32 2.61
CA TYR A 42 15.26 4.94 1.33
C TYR A 42 16.41 5.71 0.66
N TRP A 43 17.26 6.39 1.45
CA TRP A 43 18.42 7.09 0.92
C TRP A 43 19.56 6.15 0.50
N LYS A 44 19.85 5.13 1.31
CA LYS A 44 20.95 4.19 1.07
C LYS A 44 20.74 3.30 -0.16
N TRP A 45 19.49 2.96 -0.49
CA TRP A 45 19.18 2.10 -1.65
C TRP A 45 18.45 2.88 -2.76
N PRO A 46 19.19 3.56 -3.66
CA PRO A 46 18.59 4.37 -4.72
C PRO A 46 17.75 3.58 -5.74
N HIS A 47 18.09 2.30 -5.95
CA HIS A 47 17.33 1.39 -6.81
C HIS A 47 15.87 1.20 -6.33
N LEU A 48 15.58 1.46 -5.05
CA LEU A 48 14.25 1.24 -4.48
C LEU A 48 13.31 2.45 -4.62
N ARG A 49 13.72 3.55 -5.27
CA ARG A 49 13.00 4.85 -5.26
C ARG A 49 11.84 4.95 -6.26
N THR A 50 10.86 4.06 -6.15
CA THR A 50 9.62 4.09 -6.95
C THR A 50 8.64 5.16 -6.46
N THR A 51 7.68 5.58 -7.29
CA THR A 51 6.66 6.59 -6.92
C THR A 51 5.86 6.21 -5.65
N PRO A 52 5.34 4.98 -5.50
CA PRO A 52 4.61 4.60 -4.29
C PRO A 52 5.47 4.70 -3.02
N ARG A 53 6.77 4.38 -3.12
CA ARG A 53 7.71 4.48 -2.00
C ARG A 53 8.07 5.93 -1.65
N LYS A 54 8.05 6.84 -2.62
CA LYS A 54 8.15 8.28 -2.35
C LYS A 54 6.94 8.77 -1.54
N LEU A 55 5.73 8.33 -1.88
CA LEU A 55 4.53 8.68 -1.11
C LEU A 55 4.59 8.15 0.33
N LEU A 56 5.05 6.90 0.51
CA LEU A 56 5.29 6.31 1.84
C LEU A 56 6.32 7.10 2.64
N LEU A 57 7.36 7.63 2.00
CA LEU A 57 8.36 8.47 2.67
C LEU A 57 7.72 9.74 3.26
N HIS A 58 6.81 10.39 2.54
CA HIS A 58 6.11 11.57 3.07
C HIS A 58 5.17 11.24 4.21
N LEU A 59 4.50 10.08 4.16
CA LEU A 59 3.74 9.57 5.30
C LEU A 59 4.65 9.35 6.52
N CYS A 60 5.84 8.78 6.34
CA CYS A 60 6.82 8.62 7.42
C CYS A 60 7.31 9.98 7.95
N LEU A 61 7.53 10.98 7.11
CA LEU A 61 7.89 12.33 7.54
C LEU A 61 6.76 12.98 8.36
N ALA A 62 5.51 12.84 7.93
CA ALA A 62 4.35 13.32 8.69
C ALA A 62 4.24 12.62 10.06
N ASN A 63 4.45 11.30 10.11
CA ASN A 63 4.46 10.54 11.36
C ASN A 63 5.62 10.95 12.28
N PHE A 64 6.79 11.26 11.73
CA PHE A 64 7.91 11.81 12.49
C PHE A 64 7.54 13.14 13.14
N VAL A 65 6.99 14.08 12.35
CA VAL A 65 6.51 15.39 12.85
C VAL A 65 5.47 15.20 13.94
N GLN A 66 4.52 14.29 13.75
CA GLN A 66 3.50 13.99 14.75
C GLN A 66 4.09 13.48 16.05
N CYS A 67 4.95 12.46 16.00
CA CYS A 67 5.58 11.89 17.19
C CYS A 67 6.46 12.89 17.91
N PHE A 68 7.13 13.78 17.16
CA PHE A 68 7.90 14.88 17.73
C PHE A 68 7.00 15.88 18.47
N GLY A 69 5.87 16.27 17.88
CA GLY A 69 4.86 17.09 18.53
C GLY A 69 4.29 16.45 19.80
N SER A 70 3.92 15.18 19.75
CA SER A 70 3.43 14.43 20.92
C SER A 70 4.46 14.33 22.05
N MET A 71 5.74 14.17 21.71
CA MET A 71 6.82 14.16 22.70
C MET A 71 6.99 15.53 23.37
N LEU A 72 6.88 16.63 22.60
CA LEU A 72 6.86 17.99 23.16
C LEU A 72 5.63 18.22 24.03
N GLN A 73 4.44 17.75 23.62
CA GLN A 73 3.23 17.84 24.43
C GLN A 73 3.36 17.08 25.77
N ALA A 74 4.09 15.96 25.81
CA ALA A 74 4.35 15.26 27.05
C ALA A 74 5.18 16.11 28.05
N LEU A 75 6.04 17.03 27.57
CA LEU A 75 6.73 18.00 28.42
C LEU A 75 5.76 19.05 28.97
N THR A 76 4.78 19.47 28.16
CA THR A 76 3.75 20.44 28.55
C THR A 76 2.79 19.91 29.61
N TYR A 77 2.73 18.60 29.78
CA TYR A 77 1.97 17.93 30.83
C TYR A 77 2.48 18.28 32.24
N PHE A 78 3.81 18.37 32.41
CA PHE A 78 4.37 18.78 33.70
C PHE A 78 4.14 20.28 33.97
N GLN A 79 3.91 21.07 32.93
CA GLN A 79 3.58 22.48 33.04
C GLN A 79 2.12 22.67 33.47
N SER A 80 1.18 21.82 33.03
CA SER A 80 -0.23 21.91 33.44
C SER A 80 -0.41 21.69 34.95
N LEU A 81 0.40 20.83 35.57
CA LEU A 81 0.45 20.63 37.03
C LEU A 81 0.82 21.89 37.82
N LYS A 82 1.55 22.83 37.20
CA LYS A 82 2.01 24.06 37.87
C LYS A 82 1.04 25.23 37.72
N PHE A 83 -0.13 25.01 37.12
CA PHE A 83 -1.04 26.04 36.58
C PHE A 83 -0.31 26.93 35.56
N PRO A 84 -0.53 26.70 34.26
CA PRO A 84 0.24 27.35 33.21
C PRO A 84 -0.16 28.82 33.06
N ASP A 85 0.80 29.65 32.63
CA ASP A 85 0.55 31.03 32.21
C ASP A 85 -0.45 31.06 31.04
N GLU A 86 -1.21 32.15 30.90
CA GLU A 86 -2.25 32.26 29.87
C GLU A 86 -1.74 32.10 28.42
N ARG A 87 -0.44 32.34 28.17
CA ARG A 87 0.20 32.10 26.88
C ARG A 87 1.58 31.48 27.07
N ASP A 88 1.67 30.18 26.83
CA ASP A 88 2.93 29.46 26.76
C ASP A 88 3.24 29.05 25.31
N LEU A 89 4.32 29.63 24.76
CA LEU A 89 4.79 29.36 23.39
C LEU A 89 5.17 27.89 23.20
N ILE A 90 5.62 27.20 24.26
CA ILE A 90 5.99 25.78 24.19
C ILE A 90 4.74 24.93 24.02
N CYS A 91 3.67 25.25 24.76
CA CYS A 91 2.35 24.63 24.61
C CYS A 91 1.80 24.84 23.20
N GLU A 92 1.69 26.09 22.76
CA GLU A 92 1.10 26.43 21.46
C GLU A 92 1.85 25.77 20.30
N SER A 93 3.20 25.84 20.32
CA SER A 93 4.02 25.22 19.27
C SER A 93 3.95 23.68 19.30
N ALA A 94 3.92 23.04 20.47
CA ALA A 94 3.78 21.58 20.58
C ALA A 94 2.40 21.10 20.07
N ALA A 95 1.33 21.83 20.40
CA ALA A 95 -0.02 21.57 19.89
C ALA A 95 -0.05 21.70 18.36
N SER A 96 0.45 22.83 17.83
CA SER A 96 0.48 23.12 16.40
C SER A 96 1.29 22.10 15.58
N ILE A 97 2.48 21.70 16.06
CA ILE A 97 3.32 20.68 15.41
C ILE A 97 2.58 19.34 15.36
N SER A 98 1.91 18.95 16.45
CA SER A 98 1.13 17.72 16.46
C SER A 98 -0.05 17.79 15.51
N VAL A 99 -0.84 18.87 15.50
CA VAL A 99 -1.96 19.06 14.56
C VAL A 99 -1.47 18.90 13.12
N MET A 100 -0.39 19.62 12.78
CA MET A 100 0.21 19.53 11.45
C MET A 100 0.59 18.10 11.10
N GLY A 101 1.25 17.38 12.01
CA GLY A 101 1.65 15.99 11.81
C GLY A 101 0.48 15.04 11.59
N GLN A 102 -0.59 15.15 12.40
CA GLN A 102 -1.76 14.27 12.28
C GLN A 102 -2.53 14.51 10.98
N VAL A 103 -2.79 15.77 10.65
CA VAL A 103 -3.50 16.11 9.40
C VAL A 103 -2.67 15.72 8.19
N ALA A 104 -1.35 15.96 8.22
CA ALA A 104 -0.46 15.53 7.13
C ALA A 104 -0.48 14.01 6.97
N SER A 105 -0.43 13.25 8.07
CA SER A 105 -0.47 11.79 8.03
C SER A 105 -1.77 11.30 7.38
N ALA A 106 -2.92 11.84 7.81
CA ALA A 106 -4.23 11.54 7.23
C ALA A 106 -4.29 11.84 5.72
N MET A 107 -3.79 13.02 5.29
CA MET A 107 -3.72 13.41 3.88
C MET A 107 -2.84 12.48 3.05
N TRP A 108 -1.66 12.12 3.54
CA TRP A 108 -0.76 11.21 2.83
C TRP A 108 -1.31 9.79 2.75
N THR A 109 -2.03 9.31 3.77
CA THR A 109 -2.76 8.03 3.70
C THR A 109 -3.83 8.05 2.62
N CYS A 110 -4.62 9.13 2.52
CA CYS A 110 -5.56 9.33 1.41
C CYS A 110 -4.86 9.33 0.06
N ALA A 111 -3.78 10.10 -0.09
CA ALA A 111 -3.02 10.22 -1.33
C ALA A 111 -2.47 8.86 -1.82
N ILE A 112 -1.90 8.05 -0.91
CA ILE A 112 -1.43 6.70 -1.22
C ILE A 112 -2.59 5.84 -1.72
N THR A 113 -3.74 5.90 -1.04
CA THR A 113 -4.91 5.08 -1.39
C THR A 113 -5.50 5.47 -2.76
N VAL A 114 -5.60 6.78 -3.05
CA VAL A 114 -6.02 7.28 -4.36
C VAL A 114 -5.01 6.88 -5.45
N HIS A 115 -3.71 7.01 -5.19
CA HIS A 115 -2.67 6.59 -6.12
C HIS A 115 -2.78 5.09 -6.45
N LEU A 116 -2.95 4.24 -5.44
CA LEU A 116 -3.17 2.80 -5.61
C LEU A 116 -4.44 2.50 -6.41
N PHE A 117 -5.54 3.21 -6.14
CA PHE A 117 -6.78 3.06 -6.89
C PHE A 117 -6.59 3.37 -8.38
N ILE A 118 -5.96 4.49 -8.72
CA ILE A 118 -5.72 4.89 -10.12
C ILE A 118 -4.76 3.90 -10.80
N ALA A 119 -3.67 3.54 -10.13
CA ALA A 119 -2.66 2.64 -10.70
C ALA A 119 -3.18 1.21 -10.90
N ILE A 120 -3.93 0.67 -9.92
CA ILE A 120 -4.37 -0.75 -9.94
C ILE A 120 -5.72 -0.90 -10.65
N THR A 121 -6.74 -0.14 -10.22
CA THR A 121 -8.11 -0.28 -10.74
C THR A 121 -8.26 0.38 -12.10
N LEU A 122 -7.78 1.61 -12.26
CA LEU A 122 -7.91 2.34 -13.53
C LEU A 122 -6.79 2.04 -14.53
N ARG A 123 -5.71 1.39 -14.09
CA ARG A 123 -4.52 1.06 -14.90
C ARG A 123 -3.86 2.27 -15.57
N ALA A 124 -4.00 3.45 -14.97
CA ALA A 124 -3.51 4.70 -15.51
C ALA A 124 -2.29 5.19 -14.71
N VAL A 125 -1.16 4.48 -14.82
CA VAL A 125 0.06 4.78 -14.04
C VAL A 125 0.59 6.18 -14.34
N ASP A 126 0.59 6.60 -15.60
CA ASP A 126 1.04 7.95 -15.99
C ASP A 126 0.19 9.06 -15.36
N LEU A 127 -1.13 8.84 -15.24
CA LEU A 127 -2.02 9.77 -14.56
C LEU A 127 -1.75 9.78 -13.06
N ALA A 128 -1.55 8.60 -12.46
CA ALA A 128 -1.25 8.46 -11.05
C ALA A 128 0.07 9.18 -10.67
N ASP A 129 1.07 9.14 -11.54
CA ASP A 129 2.36 9.82 -11.36
C ASP A 129 2.23 11.35 -11.51
N LYS A 130 1.46 11.85 -12.49
CA LYS A 130 1.20 13.30 -12.65
C LYS A 130 0.45 13.88 -11.45
N LEU A 131 -0.46 13.11 -10.87
CA LEU A 131 -1.28 13.52 -9.73
C LEU A 131 -0.47 13.70 -8.43
N VAL A 132 0.75 13.15 -8.37
CA VAL A 132 1.63 13.28 -7.20
C VAL A 132 1.95 14.74 -6.87
N ILE A 133 2.08 15.62 -7.88
CA ILE A 133 2.30 17.05 -7.65
C ILE A 133 1.14 17.67 -6.86
N ILE A 134 -0.08 17.28 -7.18
CA ILE A 134 -1.28 17.71 -6.46
C ILE A 134 -1.23 17.16 -5.03
N PHE A 135 -0.86 15.88 -4.84
CA PHE A 135 -0.70 15.30 -3.50
C PHE A 135 0.33 16.04 -2.64
N TYR A 136 1.42 16.57 -3.22
CA TYR A 136 2.37 17.40 -2.49
C TYR A 136 1.75 18.69 -1.95
N ILE A 137 1.00 19.40 -2.79
CA ILE A 137 0.36 20.66 -2.43
C ILE A 137 -0.66 20.43 -1.31
N PHE A 138 -1.53 19.42 -1.47
CA PHE A 138 -2.55 19.13 -0.45
C PHE A 138 -1.98 18.47 0.80
N GLY A 139 -1.05 17.54 0.64
CA GLY A 139 -0.47 16.73 1.71
C GLY A 139 0.42 17.49 2.69
N TRP A 140 0.95 18.65 2.30
CA TRP A 140 1.70 19.53 3.19
C TRP A 140 1.05 20.91 3.37
N GLY A 141 0.43 21.46 2.33
CA GLY A 141 -0.17 22.79 2.38
C GLY A 141 -1.40 22.87 3.27
N VAL A 142 -2.33 21.92 3.17
CA VAL A 142 -3.54 21.91 4.00
C VAL A 142 -3.21 21.73 5.49
N PRO A 143 -2.39 20.74 5.90
CA PRO A 143 -1.99 20.60 7.31
C PRO A 143 -1.32 21.86 7.89
N LEU A 144 -0.43 22.49 7.12
CA LEU A 144 0.25 23.71 7.54
C LEU A 144 -0.75 24.87 7.70
N MET A 145 -1.67 25.04 6.76
CA MET A 145 -2.72 26.05 6.82
C MET A 145 -3.62 25.86 8.04
N VAL A 146 -4.05 24.62 8.31
CA VAL A 146 -4.87 24.28 9.48
C VAL A 146 -4.14 24.64 10.78
N ALA A 147 -2.89 24.18 10.92
CA ALA A 147 -2.10 24.41 12.13
C ALA A 147 -1.85 25.91 12.41
N ILE A 148 -1.52 26.68 11.37
CA ILE A 148 -1.33 28.14 11.46
C ILE A 148 -2.64 28.86 11.78
N SER A 149 -3.74 28.49 11.13
CA SER A 149 -5.04 29.15 11.34
C SER A 149 -5.55 29.01 12.77
N ALA A 150 -5.36 27.84 13.39
CA ALA A 150 -5.70 27.60 14.78
C ALA A 150 -4.78 28.37 15.74
N GLY A 151 -3.50 28.53 15.42
CA GLY A 151 -2.57 29.38 16.20
C GLY A 151 -2.93 30.86 16.14
N ILE A 152 -3.20 31.39 14.94
CA ILE A 152 -3.61 32.80 14.77
C ILE A 152 -4.93 33.09 15.51
N ALA A 153 -5.84 32.11 15.55
CA ALA A 153 -7.11 32.22 16.26
C ALA A 153 -7.00 32.00 17.79
N ASP A 154 -5.79 31.82 18.33
CA ASP A 154 -5.50 31.60 19.75
C ASP A 154 -6.33 30.44 20.35
N VAL A 155 -6.47 29.36 19.56
CA VAL A 155 -7.32 28.20 19.89
C VAL A 155 -6.60 27.23 20.82
N TYR A 156 -5.27 27.22 20.78
CA TYR A 156 -4.47 26.27 21.53
C TYR A 156 -4.38 26.65 23.01
N GLY A 157 -4.44 25.64 23.89
CA GLY A 157 -4.27 25.82 25.33
C GLY A 157 -4.68 24.59 26.11
N TYR A 158 -4.82 24.78 27.42
CA TYR A 158 -5.22 23.72 28.35
C TYR A 158 -6.73 23.75 28.59
N ASP A 159 -7.28 22.55 28.85
CA ASP A 159 -8.65 22.37 29.33
C ASP A 159 -8.67 22.62 30.84
N ILE A 160 -9.28 23.74 31.23
CA ILE A 160 -9.30 24.19 32.63
C ILE A 160 -10.36 23.41 33.39
N THR A 161 -11.41 22.94 32.70
CA THR A 161 -12.48 22.16 33.32
C THR A 161 -11.96 20.81 33.81
N ASP A 162 -11.12 20.14 33.02
CA ASP A 162 -10.46 18.90 33.40
C ASP A 162 -9.48 19.07 34.57
N ILE A 163 -8.73 20.18 34.59
CA ILE A 163 -7.77 20.47 35.67
C ILE A 163 -8.49 20.77 36.99
N LEU A 164 -9.52 21.63 36.98
CA LEU A 164 -10.16 22.11 38.21
C LEU A 164 -11.24 21.17 38.76
N TYR A 165 -11.98 20.49 37.90
CA TYR A 165 -13.14 19.69 38.32
C TYR A 165 -12.81 18.21 38.48
N PHE A 166 -11.96 17.68 37.60
CA PHE A 166 -11.62 16.26 37.59
C PHE A 166 -10.24 15.94 38.15
N ASP A 167 -9.46 16.98 38.50
CA ASP A 167 -8.08 16.84 39.02
C ASP A 167 -7.22 15.99 38.08
N HIS A 168 -7.41 16.17 36.77
CA HIS A 168 -6.71 15.45 35.73
C HIS A 168 -5.84 16.43 34.94
N PRO A 169 -4.52 16.24 34.92
CA PRO A 169 -3.66 17.10 34.12
C PRO A 169 -3.88 16.80 32.64
N THR A 170 -3.92 17.86 31.84
CA THR A 170 -4.17 17.77 30.40
C THR A 170 -2.92 18.13 29.61
N VAL A 171 -2.82 17.56 28.41
CA VAL A 171 -1.84 17.99 27.40
C VAL A 171 -2.33 19.28 26.76
N CYS A 172 -1.39 20.10 26.29
CA CYS A 172 -1.75 21.28 25.52
C CYS A 172 -2.46 20.88 24.21
N TRP A 173 -3.72 21.30 24.06
CA TRP A 173 -4.57 21.00 22.92
C TRP A 173 -5.47 22.21 22.59
N ILE A 174 -6.77 22.02 22.41
CA ILE A 174 -7.78 23.06 22.18
C ILE A 174 -8.32 23.52 23.53
N SER A 175 -8.24 24.82 23.81
CA SER A 175 -8.71 25.39 25.07
C SER A 175 -10.24 25.46 25.18
N ASP A 176 -10.77 25.35 26.40
CA ASP A 176 -12.20 25.57 26.70
C ASP A 176 -12.66 27.01 26.52
N LYS A 177 -11.71 27.96 26.48
CA LYS A 177 -12.02 29.39 26.35
C LYS A 177 -12.59 29.73 24.96
N VAL A 178 -12.43 28.82 23.98
CA VAL A 178 -12.78 29.05 22.58
C VAL A 178 -14.28 28.87 22.36
N THR A 179 -14.91 29.84 21.70
CA THR A 179 -16.30 29.70 21.23
C THR A 179 -16.37 28.68 20.11
N ASN A 180 -17.35 27.76 20.16
CA ASN A 180 -17.53 26.66 19.20
C ASN A 180 -16.39 25.62 19.21
N LYS A 181 -16.09 25.03 20.38
CA LYS A 181 -15.09 23.95 20.56
C LYS A 181 -15.24 22.85 19.50
N LEU A 182 -16.46 22.38 19.22
CA LEU A 182 -16.72 21.29 18.26
C LEU A 182 -16.19 21.59 16.85
N ASP A 183 -16.39 22.82 16.36
CA ASP A 183 -15.96 23.19 15.00
C ASP A 183 -14.44 23.13 14.89
N TRP A 184 -13.74 23.60 15.92
CA TRP A 184 -12.28 23.53 15.97
C TRP A 184 -11.75 22.10 16.08
N TYR A 185 -12.41 21.22 16.83
CA TYR A 185 -12.05 19.79 16.85
C TYR A 185 -12.16 19.16 15.46
N LEU A 186 -13.23 19.47 14.72
CA LEU A 186 -13.46 18.96 13.37
C LEU A 186 -12.47 19.54 12.35
N ILE A 187 -12.22 20.85 12.41
CA ILE A 187 -11.31 21.56 11.49
C ILE A 187 -9.85 21.19 11.72
N THR A 188 -9.45 20.94 12.97
CA THR A 188 -8.05 20.61 13.29
C THR A 188 -7.73 19.16 12.99
N ILE A 189 -8.40 18.18 13.58
CA ILE A 189 -8.01 16.77 13.45
C ILE A 189 -9.19 15.87 13.10
N GLU A 190 -10.22 15.85 13.94
CA GLU A 190 -11.20 14.77 13.95
C GLU A 190 -11.92 14.64 12.60
N GLY A 191 -12.26 15.77 11.98
CA GLY A 191 -12.90 15.78 10.67
C GLY A 191 -12.03 15.17 9.58
N TRP A 192 -10.72 15.43 9.59
CA TRP A 192 -9.78 14.90 8.60
C TRP A 192 -9.52 13.41 8.77
N VAL A 193 -9.43 12.94 10.02
CA VAL A 193 -9.28 11.51 10.34
C VAL A 193 -10.53 10.74 9.91
N ILE A 194 -11.71 11.25 10.26
CA ILE A 194 -12.99 10.65 9.85
C ILE A 194 -13.11 10.61 8.32
N ALA A 195 -12.86 11.73 7.62
CA ALA A 195 -12.90 11.78 6.16
C ALA A 195 -11.92 10.78 5.53
N THR A 196 -10.70 10.69 6.07
CA THR A 196 -9.68 9.75 5.62
C THR A 196 -10.13 8.31 5.79
N TYR A 197 -10.68 7.97 6.94
CA TYR A 197 -11.21 6.63 7.21
C TYR A 197 -12.30 6.24 6.19
N PHE A 198 -13.24 7.13 5.89
CA PHE A 198 -14.29 6.87 4.90
C PHE A 198 -13.74 6.71 3.48
N ILE A 199 -12.89 7.64 3.04
CA ILE A 199 -12.32 7.62 1.67
C ILE A 199 -11.46 6.38 1.46
N THR A 200 -10.55 6.10 2.39
CA THR A 200 -9.62 4.96 2.30
C THR A 200 -10.39 3.64 2.31
N THR A 201 -11.38 3.47 3.19
CA THR A 201 -12.22 2.28 3.24
C THR A 201 -12.98 2.07 1.94
N LEU A 202 -13.62 3.11 1.39
CA LEU A 202 -14.37 3.01 0.14
C LEU A 202 -13.46 2.59 -1.01
N LEU A 203 -12.35 3.31 -1.21
CA LEU A 203 -11.42 3.05 -2.31
C LEU A 203 -10.74 1.69 -2.16
N PHE A 204 -10.33 1.30 -0.96
CA PHE A 204 -9.68 0.02 -0.72
C PHE A 204 -10.59 -1.17 -1.02
N ASN A 205 -11.88 -1.08 -0.68
CA ASN A 205 -12.85 -2.10 -1.08
C ASN A 205 -12.98 -2.21 -2.60
N VAL A 206 -12.99 -1.08 -3.32
CA VAL A 206 -13.03 -1.07 -4.79
C VAL A 206 -11.75 -1.68 -5.38
N ILE A 207 -10.57 -1.35 -4.82
CA ILE A 207 -9.29 -1.94 -5.22
C ILE A 207 -9.33 -3.46 -5.06
N ASN A 208 -9.70 -3.94 -3.88
CA ASN A 208 -9.76 -5.39 -3.59
C ASN A 208 -10.73 -6.10 -4.53
N PHE A 209 -11.92 -5.55 -4.73
CA PHE A 209 -12.90 -6.10 -5.67
C PHE A 209 -12.33 -6.18 -7.10
N SER A 210 -11.67 -5.12 -7.55
CA SER A 210 -11.03 -5.06 -8.88
C SER A 210 -9.96 -6.13 -9.06
N VAL A 211 -9.12 -6.34 -8.03
CA VAL A 211 -8.07 -7.37 -8.04
C VAL A 211 -8.68 -8.77 -8.08
N ILE A 212 -9.74 -9.03 -7.30
CA ILE A 212 -10.43 -10.33 -7.29
C ILE A 212 -11.07 -10.62 -8.64
N CYS A 213 -11.83 -9.67 -9.19
CA CYS A 213 -12.45 -9.82 -10.52
C CYS A 213 -11.41 -10.10 -11.60
N LYS A 214 -10.23 -9.47 -11.51
CA LYS A 214 -9.13 -9.73 -12.43
C LYS A 214 -8.58 -11.14 -12.27
N ALA A 215 -8.36 -11.62 -11.05
CA ALA A 215 -7.90 -12.98 -10.81
C ALA A 215 -8.85 -14.02 -11.41
N PHE A 216 -10.17 -13.81 -11.30
CA PHE A 216 -11.15 -14.67 -11.97
C PHE A 216 -11.09 -14.57 -13.50
N GLY A 217 -10.93 -13.37 -14.05
CA GLY A 217 -10.80 -13.15 -15.50
C GLY A 217 -9.57 -13.85 -16.11
N ASP A 218 -8.41 -13.70 -15.48
CA ASP A 218 -7.15 -14.28 -15.97
C ASP A 218 -7.20 -15.82 -15.89
N ASN A 219 -7.79 -16.38 -14.83
CA ASN A 219 -8.03 -17.83 -14.70
C ASN A 219 -9.02 -18.36 -15.75
N ALA A 220 -10.09 -17.61 -16.03
CA ALA A 220 -11.08 -17.98 -17.04
C ALA A 220 -10.50 -17.91 -18.46
N GLN A 221 -9.63 -16.93 -18.74
CA GLN A 221 -8.92 -16.83 -20.02
C GLN A 221 -7.95 -18.01 -20.19
N GLY A 222 -7.23 -18.42 -19.14
CA GLY A 222 -6.39 -19.62 -19.14
C GLY A 222 -7.20 -20.89 -19.44
N LEU A 223 -8.36 -21.05 -18.81
CA LEU A 223 -9.28 -22.16 -19.06
C LEU A 223 -9.82 -22.15 -20.50
N ALA A 224 -10.24 -20.98 -20.99
CA ALA A 224 -10.74 -20.83 -22.35
C ALA A 224 -9.68 -21.18 -23.40
N ASN A 225 -8.44 -20.71 -23.20
CA ASN A 225 -7.30 -21.05 -24.06
C ASN A 225 -6.98 -22.55 -24.02
N PHE A 226 -7.02 -23.17 -22.84
CA PHE A 226 -6.85 -24.62 -22.70
C PHE A 226 -7.94 -25.42 -23.42
N LEU A 227 -9.21 -25.06 -23.23
CA LEU A 227 -10.33 -25.70 -23.93
C LEU A 227 -10.20 -25.53 -25.44
N LEU A 228 -9.87 -24.32 -25.91
CA LEU A 228 -9.67 -24.05 -27.33
C LEU A 228 -8.51 -24.89 -27.90
N PHE A 229 -7.41 -25.05 -27.17
CA PHE A 229 -6.31 -25.94 -27.55
C PHE A 229 -6.75 -27.41 -27.62
N CYS A 230 -7.51 -27.89 -26.63
CA CYS A 230 -8.04 -29.26 -26.61
C CYS A 230 -8.97 -29.54 -27.79
N PHE A 231 -9.82 -28.58 -28.18
CA PHE A 231 -10.77 -28.75 -29.29
C PHE A 231 -10.15 -28.53 -30.68
N THR A 232 -9.17 -27.64 -30.81
CA THR A 232 -8.54 -27.32 -32.11
C THR A 232 -7.39 -28.27 -32.46
N THR A 233 -6.76 -28.92 -31.47
CA THR A 233 -5.66 -29.86 -31.72
C THR A 233 -6.19 -31.23 -32.19
N ILE A 234 -5.96 -31.53 -33.48
CA ILE A 234 -6.41 -32.76 -34.16
C ILE A 234 -6.03 -34.04 -33.40
N GLN A 235 -4.81 -34.11 -32.84
CA GLN A 235 -4.32 -35.27 -32.08
C GLN A 235 -5.20 -35.56 -30.85
N ILE A 236 -5.57 -34.51 -30.11
CA ILE A 236 -6.39 -34.60 -28.90
C ILE A 236 -7.84 -34.89 -29.28
N ARG A 237 -8.36 -34.21 -30.32
CA ARG A 237 -9.72 -34.42 -30.83
C ARG A 237 -9.94 -35.87 -31.28
N LEU A 238 -8.95 -36.49 -31.94
CA LEU A 238 -9.01 -37.89 -32.35
C LEU A 238 -8.96 -38.86 -31.16
N ARG A 239 -8.17 -38.55 -30.11
CA ARG A 239 -8.15 -39.36 -28.87
C ARG A 239 -9.47 -39.26 -28.11
N MET A 240 -10.03 -38.05 -27.96
CA MET A 240 -11.34 -37.83 -27.36
C MET A 240 -12.46 -38.49 -28.17
N TYR A 241 -12.43 -38.39 -29.50
CA TYR A 241 -13.43 -39.05 -30.35
C TYR A 241 -13.35 -40.57 -30.25
N ARG A 242 -12.15 -41.17 -30.14
CA ARG A 242 -12.00 -42.61 -29.88
C ARG A 242 -12.51 -43.02 -28.50
N ALA A 243 -12.24 -42.22 -27.46
CA ALA A 243 -12.73 -42.47 -26.10
C ALA A 243 -14.27 -42.33 -25.99
N ALA A 244 -14.85 -41.29 -26.58
CA ALA A 244 -16.30 -41.08 -26.64
C ALA A 244 -16.99 -42.18 -27.45
N ARG A 245 -16.38 -42.63 -28.54
CA ARG A 245 -16.89 -43.76 -29.34
C ARG A 245 -16.76 -45.09 -28.62
N MET A 246 -15.76 -45.27 -27.75
CA MET A 246 -15.69 -46.40 -26.81
C MET A 246 -16.81 -46.35 -25.77
N CYS A 247 -17.15 -45.18 -25.22
CA CYS A 247 -18.30 -45.03 -24.32
C CYS A 247 -19.65 -45.32 -25.01
N PHE A 248 -19.86 -44.84 -26.24
CA PHE A 248 -21.08 -45.14 -27.02
C PHE A 248 -21.15 -46.59 -27.52
N SER A 249 -20.01 -47.26 -27.68
CA SER A 249 -19.97 -48.70 -28.02
C SER A 249 -19.99 -49.62 -26.79
N CYS A 250 -19.74 -49.09 -25.58
CA CYS A 250 -20.01 -49.80 -24.32
C CYS A 250 -21.52 -49.94 -24.04
N PHE A 251 -22.36 -48.96 -24.42
CA PHE A 251 -23.81 -49.06 -24.24
C PHE A 251 -24.52 -49.92 -25.32
N GLY A 252 -23.88 -50.16 -26.47
CA GLY A 252 -24.51 -50.89 -27.59
C GLY A 252 -23.81 -52.16 -28.10
N LEU A 253 -22.49 -52.33 -27.92
CA LEU A 253 -21.70 -53.32 -28.68
C LEU A 253 -20.59 -54.05 -27.90
N TRP A 254 -20.34 -53.72 -26.62
CA TRP A 254 -19.56 -54.56 -25.71
C TRP A 254 -20.19 -55.95 -25.53
N CYS A 255 -21.49 -56.10 -25.81
CA CYS A 255 -22.18 -57.37 -25.64
C CYS A 255 -22.04 -58.36 -26.81
N ARG A 256 -21.61 -57.99 -28.05
CA ARG A 256 -21.71 -58.99 -29.15
C ARG A 256 -20.65 -59.08 -30.25
N LYS A 257 -19.75 -58.11 -30.49
CA LYS A 257 -19.04 -58.10 -31.80
C LYS A 257 -17.51 -58.05 -31.80
N GLN A 258 -16.85 -57.81 -30.68
CA GLN A 258 -15.37 -57.78 -30.65
C GLN A 258 -14.71 -59.14 -30.38
N ARG A 259 -15.47 -60.23 -30.49
CA ARG A 259 -14.96 -61.62 -30.55
C ARG A 259 -14.68 -62.07 -32.01
N ARG A 260 -14.97 -61.26 -33.03
CA ARG A 260 -14.91 -61.71 -34.44
C ARG A 260 -13.96 -60.95 -35.39
N ARG A 261 -13.18 -59.97 -34.92
CA ARG A 261 -12.22 -59.25 -35.79
C ARG A 261 -10.78 -59.20 -35.27
N LEU A 262 -10.47 -60.09 -34.31
CA LEU A 262 -9.10 -60.51 -33.98
C LEU A 262 -8.60 -61.62 -34.93
N ALA A 263 -9.30 -61.87 -36.04
CA ALA A 263 -9.03 -63.02 -36.91
C ALA A 263 -8.40 -62.66 -38.27
N ASP A 264 -8.50 -61.42 -38.76
CA ASP A 264 -7.97 -61.07 -40.08
C ASP A 264 -7.44 -59.64 -40.06
N ASP A 265 -6.12 -59.48 -39.96
CA ASP A 265 -5.35 -58.61 -40.85
C ASP A 265 -3.85 -58.81 -40.62
N LYS A 266 -3.21 -59.42 -41.63
CA LYS A 266 -1.77 -59.67 -41.72
C LYS A 266 -1.01 -58.35 -41.85
N TRP A 267 0.02 -58.19 -41.03
CA TRP A 267 0.99 -57.11 -41.13
C TRP A 267 1.84 -57.25 -42.40
N LEU A 268 1.79 -56.26 -43.29
CA LEU A 268 2.79 -56.06 -44.34
C LEU A 268 3.64 -54.83 -43.99
N PRO A 269 4.99 -54.92 -43.99
CA PRO A 269 5.85 -53.77 -43.76
C PRO A 269 5.92 -52.90 -45.02
N ARG A 270 5.62 -51.60 -44.89
CA ARG A 270 5.88 -50.62 -45.95
C ARG A 270 7.21 -49.90 -45.69
N PRO A 271 7.96 -49.53 -46.74
CA PRO A 271 9.27 -48.90 -46.59
C PRO A 271 9.15 -47.44 -46.19
N ILE A 272 10.17 -46.99 -45.44
CA ILE A 272 10.39 -45.65 -44.94
C ILE A 272 10.53 -44.67 -46.12
N VAL A 273 9.58 -43.76 -46.28
CA VAL A 273 9.72 -42.61 -47.20
C VAL A 273 10.57 -41.55 -46.52
N ARG A 274 11.78 -41.36 -47.04
CA ARG A 274 12.72 -40.30 -46.65
C ARG A 274 12.13 -38.95 -47.11
N MET A 275 11.59 -38.15 -46.19
CA MET A 275 11.20 -36.78 -46.52
C MET A 275 12.44 -35.92 -46.75
N ARG A 276 12.50 -35.32 -47.94
CA ARG A 276 13.49 -34.34 -48.35
C ARG A 276 13.16 -33.01 -47.66
N VAL A 277 14.11 -32.46 -46.89
CA VAL A 277 14.00 -31.14 -46.24
C VAL A 277 13.81 -30.08 -47.32
N MET A 278 12.62 -29.47 -47.36
CA MET A 278 12.39 -28.23 -48.11
C MET A 278 12.95 -27.06 -47.31
N LYS A 279 13.84 -26.28 -47.93
CA LYS A 279 14.31 -24.99 -47.42
C LYS A 279 13.11 -24.05 -47.27
N THR A 280 12.89 -23.55 -46.06
CA THR A 280 11.91 -22.53 -45.73
C THR A 280 12.22 -21.24 -46.49
N ALA A 281 11.27 -20.81 -47.31
CA ALA A 281 11.27 -19.51 -47.93
C ALA A 281 10.96 -18.42 -46.88
N LYS A 282 11.72 -17.33 -46.97
CA LYS A 282 11.64 -16.09 -46.20
C LYS A 282 10.18 -15.57 -46.12
N ARG A 283 9.57 -15.61 -44.94
CA ARG A 283 8.29 -14.94 -44.65
C ARG A 283 8.54 -13.44 -44.55
N ARG A 284 7.79 -12.66 -45.32
CA ARG A 284 7.65 -11.20 -45.18
C ARG A 284 7.11 -10.88 -43.79
N SER A 285 7.69 -9.84 -43.17
CA SER A 285 7.21 -9.23 -41.94
C SER A 285 5.79 -8.72 -42.15
N VAL A 286 4.91 -9.10 -41.24
CA VAL A 286 3.61 -8.44 -41.04
C VAL A 286 3.90 -7.36 -40.00
N ASP A 287 3.69 -6.10 -40.37
CA ASP A 287 3.76 -4.97 -39.46
C ASP A 287 2.74 -5.18 -38.33
N GLY A 288 3.27 -5.28 -37.11
CA GLY A 288 2.54 -5.44 -35.86
C GLY A 288 2.68 -4.21 -34.98
N SER A 289 2.47 -3.02 -35.54
CA SER A 289 2.16 -1.83 -34.76
C SER A 289 0.68 -1.84 -34.42
N ASP A 290 0.38 -1.97 -33.12
CA ASP A 290 -0.84 -1.59 -32.40
C ASP A 290 -1.33 -2.70 -31.47
N LEU A 291 -0.56 -2.99 -30.42
CA LEU A 291 -1.04 -3.46 -29.11
C LEU A 291 0.12 -3.53 -28.10
N ASP A 292 0.74 -2.38 -27.82
CA ASP A 292 1.66 -2.24 -26.68
C ASP A 292 0.85 -2.17 -25.37
N ILE A 293 0.55 -3.34 -24.80
CA ILE A 293 0.20 -3.52 -23.39
C ILE A 293 1.38 -4.21 -22.72
N SER A 294 2.43 -3.44 -22.43
CA SER A 294 3.45 -3.80 -21.45
C SER A 294 4.26 -2.57 -21.03
N GLY A 295 3.64 -1.69 -20.24
CA GLY A 295 4.34 -0.64 -19.48
C GLY A 295 5.11 -1.17 -18.25
N ILE A 296 5.53 -2.43 -18.28
CA ILE A 296 6.53 -3.00 -17.37
C ILE A 296 7.63 -3.51 -18.30
N SER A 297 8.56 -2.62 -18.66
CA SER A 297 9.86 -3.05 -19.19
C SER A 297 10.60 -3.70 -18.03
N LEU A 298 10.49 -5.02 -17.89
CA LEU A 298 11.63 -5.76 -17.39
C LEU A 298 12.65 -5.64 -18.51
N ASP A 299 13.62 -4.75 -18.34
CA ASP A 299 14.84 -4.78 -19.16
C ASP A 299 15.53 -6.11 -18.84
N LEU A 300 15.16 -7.13 -19.60
CA LEU A 300 15.88 -8.39 -19.63
C LEU A 300 17.27 -8.05 -20.16
N PRO A 301 18.35 -8.39 -19.42
CA PRO A 301 19.70 -8.14 -19.87
C PRO A 301 19.87 -8.73 -21.27
N THR A 302 20.56 -7.99 -22.12
CA THR A 302 20.94 -8.46 -23.45
C THR A 302 21.73 -9.75 -23.32
N GLN A 303 21.70 -10.59 -24.36
CA GLN A 303 22.36 -11.90 -24.31
C GLN A 303 23.88 -11.78 -24.03
N GLU A 304 24.48 -10.64 -24.39
CA GLU A 304 25.87 -10.29 -24.07
C GLU A 304 26.06 -9.95 -22.57
N GLU A 305 25.13 -9.22 -21.93
CA GLU A 305 25.17 -8.94 -20.49
C GLU A 305 24.95 -10.21 -19.64
N LEU A 306 24.11 -11.14 -20.12
CA LEU A 306 23.88 -12.41 -19.45
C LEU A 306 25.13 -13.31 -19.48
N ASP A 307 25.84 -13.32 -20.61
CA ASP A 307 27.10 -14.05 -20.76
C ASP A 307 28.23 -13.44 -19.90
N GLU A 308 28.25 -12.12 -19.73
CA GLU A 308 29.19 -11.44 -18.82
C GLU A 308 28.92 -11.77 -17.34
N ILE A 309 27.65 -11.78 -16.92
CA ILE A 309 27.25 -12.14 -15.54
C ILE A 309 27.60 -13.60 -15.23
N ILE A 310 27.35 -14.53 -16.18
CA ILE A 310 27.69 -15.95 -15.99
C ILE A 310 29.20 -16.12 -15.86
N LYS A 311 29.99 -15.43 -16.69
CA LYS A 311 31.45 -15.48 -16.65
C LYS A 311 32.01 -14.91 -15.34
N HIS A 312 31.45 -13.83 -14.84
CA HIS A 312 31.87 -13.23 -13.56
C HIS A 312 31.49 -14.08 -12.34
N THR A 313 30.39 -14.85 -12.43
CA THR A 313 29.93 -15.75 -11.37
C THR A 313 30.76 -17.04 -11.31
N GLU A 314 31.24 -17.56 -12.46
CA GLU A 314 32.13 -18.72 -12.49
C GLU A 314 33.53 -18.41 -11.92
N ASP A 315 34.03 -17.18 -12.10
CA ASP A 315 35.33 -16.76 -11.58
C ASP A 315 35.33 -16.54 -10.05
N GLU A 316 34.20 -16.16 -9.43
CA GLU A 316 34.08 -16.04 -7.97
C GLU A 316 34.02 -17.41 -7.25
N VAL A 317 33.46 -18.44 -7.89
CA VAL A 317 33.34 -19.78 -7.28
C VAL A 317 34.68 -20.54 -7.29
N LEU A 318 35.63 -20.14 -8.15
CA LEU A 318 36.95 -20.77 -8.25
C LEU A 318 37.98 -20.30 -7.21
N PHE A 319 37.69 -19.27 -6.40
CA PHE A 319 38.59 -18.77 -5.35
C PHE A 319 38.16 -19.07 -3.90
N GLN A 320 37.17 -19.94 -3.70
CA GLN A 320 36.74 -20.41 -2.37
C GLN A 320 36.93 -21.93 -2.13
N ARG A 321 38.02 -22.49 -2.63
CA ARG A 321 38.54 -23.79 -2.18
C ARG A 321 40.01 -23.71 -1.82
#